data_AF-A0A520E1W8-F1
#
_entry.id   AF-A0A520E1W8-F1
#
_cell.length_a   1.000
_cell.length_b   1.000
_cell.length_c   1.000
_cell.angle_alpha   90.00
_cell.angle_beta   90.00
_cell.angle_gamma   90.00
#
_symmetry.space_group_name_H-M   'P 1'
#
loop_
_entity.id
_entity.type
_entity.pdbx_description
1 polymer ?
#
loop_
_entity_poly.entity_id
_entity_poly.type
_entity_poly.pdbx_seq_one_letter_code
_entity_poly.pdbx_strand_id
1 'polypeptide(L)'
;MNSPKHVVLIHGTWGTGDAWTEARAAFEARGFVVHTPTLRHHELPFMEGSRHIATLSLRDYTDDLVQFVETLDSPPIVGVVPQAQCC
;
A
#
# COMPACT_ATOMS: atom_id res chain seq x y z
N MET A 1 0.39 27.91 -4.40
CA MET A 1 0.64 26.70 -5.22
C MET A 1 -0.27 25.61 -4.67
N ASN A 2 -0.91 24.80 -5.51
CA ASN A 2 -1.81 23.76 -5.05
C ASN A 2 -0.97 22.59 -4.52
N SER A 3 -1.20 22.13 -3.29
CA SER A 3 -0.49 20.96 -2.74
C SER A 3 -0.71 19.74 -3.64
N PRO A 4 0.28 18.83 -3.76
CA PRO A 4 0.13 17.63 -4.56
C PRO A 4 -1.04 16.78 -4.04
N LYS A 5 -1.74 16.09 -4.94
CA LYS A 5 -2.83 15.19 -4.55
C LYS A 5 -2.27 13.79 -4.39
N HIS A 6 -2.16 13.32 -3.15
CA HIS A 6 -1.64 11.99 -2.86
C HIS A 6 -2.71 10.89 -2.98
N VAL A 7 -2.30 9.74 -3.49
CA VAL A 7 -3.09 8.49 -3.46
C VAL A 7 -2.22 7.41 -2.83
N VAL A 8 -2.75 6.70 -1.83
CA VAL A 8 -2.09 5.53 -1.22
C VAL A 8 -2.92 4.29 -1.52
N LEU A 9 -2.34 3.35 -2.26
CA LEU A 9 -2.99 2.10 -2.65
C LEU A 9 -2.41 0.95 -1.83
N ILE A 10 -3.27 0.34 -1.02
CA ILE A 10 -2.91 -0.76 -0.11
C ILE A 10 -3.36 -2.07 -0.76
N HIS A 11 -2.44 -3.02 -0.92
CA HIS A 11 -2.73 -4.33 -1.48
C HIS A 11 -3.45 -5.24 -0.46
N GLY A 12 -4.12 -6.28 -0.96
CA GLY A 12 -4.72 -7.33 -0.12
C GLY A 12 -3.70 -8.38 0.36
N THR A 13 -4.20 -9.43 1.02
CA THR A 13 -3.38 -10.53 1.58
C THR A 13 -2.48 -11.15 0.51
N TRP A 14 -1.22 -11.40 0.88
CA TRP A 14 -0.17 -11.98 0.01
C TRP A 14 0.16 -11.18 -1.27
N GLY A 15 -0.29 -9.92 -1.38
CA GLY A 15 0.16 -9.00 -2.40
C GLY A 15 1.40 -8.20 -1.97
N THR A 16 1.95 -7.44 -2.92
CA THR A 16 2.94 -6.38 -2.72
C THR A 16 2.45 -5.09 -3.39
N GLY A 17 3.16 -3.98 -3.17
CA GLY A 17 2.88 -2.71 -3.85
C GLY A 17 2.89 -2.81 -5.38
N ASP A 18 3.69 -3.72 -5.95
CA ASP A 18 3.85 -3.87 -7.40
C ASP A 18 2.57 -4.32 -8.12
N ALA A 19 1.65 -4.96 -7.38
CA ALA A 19 0.33 -5.34 -7.89
C ALA A 19 -0.48 -4.12 -8.40
N TRP A 20 -0.09 -2.90 -8.02
CA TRP A 20 -0.74 -1.66 -8.41
C TRP A 20 -0.16 -0.98 -9.65
N THR A 21 0.77 -1.61 -10.37
CA THR A 21 1.49 -0.97 -11.50
C THR A 21 0.56 -0.23 -12.48
N GLU A 22 -0.51 -0.87 -12.95
CA GLU A 22 -1.44 -0.25 -13.92
C GLU A 22 -2.27 0.88 -13.31
N ALA A 23 -2.81 0.67 -12.09
CA ALA A 23 -3.59 1.69 -11.39
C ALA A 23 -2.72 2.91 -11.05
N ARG A 24 -1.48 2.67 -10.62
CA ARG A 24 -0.47 3.69 -10.35
C ARG A 24 -0.26 4.57 -11.58
N ALA A 25 0.05 3.96 -12.73
CA ALA A 25 0.22 4.70 -13.98
C ALA A 25 -1.03 5.52 -14.35
N ALA A 26 -2.23 4.96 -14.16
CA ALA A 26 -3.48 5.62 -14.47
C ALA A 26 -3.74 6.85 -13.57
N PHE A 27 -3.42 6.80 -12.28
CA PHE A 27 -3.54 7.95 -11.38
C PHE A 27 -2.44 8.99 -11.62
N GLU A 28 -1.20 8.56 -11.87
CA GLU A 28 -0.09 9.47 -12.22
C GLU A 28 -0.38 10.26 -13.50
N ALA A 29 -0.96 9.62 -14.52
CA ALA A 29 -1.39 10.29 -15.76
C ALA A 29 -2.46 11.39 -15.53
N ARG A 30 -3.12 11.40 -14.36
CA ARG A 30 -4.10 12.41 -13.94
C ARG A 30 -3.52 13.45 -12.98
N GLY A 31 -2.21 13.43 -12.75
CA GLY A 31 -1.49 14.41 -11.92
C GLY A 31 -1.50 14.10 -10.42
N PHE A 32 -1.78 12.87 -10.02
CA PHE A 32 -1.64 12.43 -8.63
C PHE A 32 -0.21 11.96 -8.35
N VAL A 33 0.23 12.09 -7.10
CA VAL A 33 1.42 11.41 -6.58
C VAL A 33 0.94 10.11 -5.93
N VAL A 34 1.35 8.96 -6.48
CA VAL A 34 0.82 7.66 -6.09
C VAL A 34 1.85 6.86 -5.32
N HIS A 35 1.41 6.32 -4.19
CA HIS A 35 2.19 5.49 -3.29
C HIS A 35 1.58 4.11 -3.19
N THR A 36 2.42 3.09 -3.31
CA THR A 36 2.02 1.68 -3.30
C THR A 36 2.89 0.93 -2.28
N PRO A 37 2.76 1.23 -0.98
CA PRO A 37 3.59 0.60 0.04
C PRO A 37 3.33 -0.92 0.08
N THR A 38 4.40 -1.68 0.26
CA THR A 38 4.31 -3.11 0.60
C THR A 38 4.17 -3.23 2.11
N LEU A 39 3.14 -3.93 2.58
CA LEU A 39 2.93 -4.19 4.01
C LEU A 39 4.11 -5.00 4.57
N ARG A 40 4.46 -4.74 5.82
CA ARG A 40 5.59 -5.36 6.53
C ARG A 40 5.65 -6.87 6.31
N HIS A 41 6.80 -7.38 5.88
CA HIS A 41 7.09 -8.80 5.61
C HIS A 41 6.45 -9.41 4.35
N HIS A 42 5.63 -8.65 3.61
CA HIS A 42 5.06 -9.15 2.35
C HIS A 42 6.06 -9.15 1.18
N GLU A 43 7.20 -8.48 1.33
CA GLU A 43 8.33 -8.53 0.41
C GLU A 43 9.16 -9.82 0.51
N LEU A 44 8.99 -10.57 1.60
CA LEU A 44 9.77 -11.79 1.86
C LEU A 44 9.22 -12.99 1.08
N PRO A 45 10.05 -14.02 0.83
CA PRO A 45 9.58 -15.30 0.30
C PRO A 45 8.45 -15.87 1.17
N PHE A 46 7.42 -16.43 0.55
CA PHE A 46 6.18 -16.85 1.22
C PHE A 46 6.38 -17.64 2.54
N MET A 47 7.27 -18.64 2.53
CA MET A 47 7.51 -19.48 3.72
C MET A 47 8.22 -18.73 4.85
N GLU A 48 9.02 -17.72 4.53
CA GLU A 48 9.70 -16.87 5.51
C GLU A 48 8.74 -15.79 6.02
N GLY A 49 8.13 -15.03 5.10
CA GLY A 49 7.17 -13.97 5.41
C GLY A 49 5.99 -14.47 6.23
N SER A 50 5.43 -15.64 5.92
CA SER A 50 4.31 -16.22 6.67
C SER A 50 4.61 -16.41 8.16
N ARG A 51 5.84 -16.75 8.54
CA ARG A 51 6.23 -16.92 9.95
C ARG A 51 6.26 -15.59 10.69
N HIS A 52 6.71 -14.52 10.02
CA HIS A 52 6.72 -13.18 10.60
C HIS A 52 5.30 -12.59 10.67
N ILE A 53 4.54 -12.70 9.58
CA ILE A 53 3.15 -12.22 9.48
C ILE A 53 2.26 -12.86 10.56
N ALA A 54 2.44 -14.15 10.86
CA ALA A 54 1.67 -14.85 11.88
C ALA A 54 1.82 -14.25 13.29
N THR A 55 2.84 -13.43 13.53
CA THR A 55 3.07 -12.74 14.81
C THR A 55 2.51 -11.33 14.87
N LEU A 56 2.05 -10.78 13.74
CA LEU A 56 1.55 -9.42 13.64
C LEU A 56 0.05 -9.33 13.97
N SER A 57 -0.33 -8.18 14.50
CA SER A 57 -1.72 -7.74 14.59
C SER A 57 -2.06 -6.80 13.43
N LEU A 58 -3.35 -6.56 13.20
CA LEU A 58 -3.77 -5.51 12.26
C LEU A 58 -3.25 -4.12 12.66
N ARG A 59 -3.02 -3.90 13.96
CA ARG A 59 -2.50 -2.61 14.45
C ARG A 59 -1.09 -2.36 13.95
N ASP A 60 -0.26 -3.39 13.87
CA ASP A 60 1.11 -3.26 13.37
C ASP A 60 1.14 -2.73 11.93
N TYR A 61 0.23 -3.21 11.07
CA TYR A 61 0.07 -2.69 9.72
C TYR A 61 -0.46 -1.26 9.70
N THR A 62 -1.44 -0.94 10.55
CA THR A 62 -1.98 0.43 10.59
C THR A 62 -0.95 1.43 11.11
N ASP A 63 -0.10 1.04 12.06
CA ASP A 63 0.93 1.91 12.61
C ASP A 63 1.98 2.25 11.53
N ASP A 64 2.41 1.27 10.73
CA ASP A 64 3.31 1.49 9.60
C ASP A 64 2.70 2.45 8.56
N LEU A 65 1.41 2.26 8.25
CA LEU A 65 0.69 3.09 7.29
C LEU A 65 0.48 4.51 7.82
N VAL A 66 0.15 4.69 9.10
CA VAL A 66 0.02 6.00 9.74
C VAL A 66 1.36 6.73 9.70
N GLN A 67 2.44 6.07 10.13
CA GLN A 67 3.78 6.66 10.10
C GLN A 67 4.15 7.11 8.68
N PHE A 68 3.82 6.31 7.67
CA PHE A 68 4.04 6.68 6.28
C PHE A 68 3.20 7.90 5.86
N VAL A 69 1.89 7.89 6.12
CA VAL A 69 0.98 8.98 5.75
C VAL A 69 1.35 10.30 6.42
N GLU A 70 1.85 10.27 7.65
CA GLU A 70 2.32 11.45 8.39
C GLU A 70 3.53 12.14 7.75
N THR A 71 4.26 11.44 6.85
CA THR A 71 5.36 12.06 6.07
C THR A 71 4.89 12.87 4.86
N LEU A 72 3.61 12.75 4.47
CA LEU A 72 3.07 13.40 3.29
C LEU A 72 2.72 14.87 3.56
N ASP A 73 2.90 15.74 2.56
CA ASP A 73 2.67 17.18 2.71
C ASP A 73 1.18 17.58 2.70
N SER A 74 0.31 16.61 2.45
CA SER A 74 -1.14 16.78 2.40
C SER A 74 -1.86 15.43 2.58
N PRO A 75 -3.11 15.44 3.08
CA PRO A 75 -3.86 14.20 3.31
C PRO A 75 -4.07 13.40 2.02
N PRO A 76 -3.76 12.09 2.00
CA PRO A 76 -3.97 11.27 0.83
C PRO A 76 -5.42 10.78 0.70
N ILE A 77 -5.78 10.41 -0.54
CA ILE A 77 -6.89 9.49 -0.79
C ILE A 77 -6.36 8.07 -0.52
N VAL A 78 -6.99 7.34 0.40
CA VAL A 78 -6.62 5.96 0.74
C VAL A 78 -7.56 4.99 0.03
N GLY A 79 -6.98 4.07 -0.76
CA GLY A 79 -7.70 3.01 -1.46
C GLY A 79 -7.24 1.63 -1.01
N VAL A 80 -8.19 0.76 -0.68
CA VAL A 80 -7.95 -0.66 -0.38
C VAL A 80 -8.81 -1.47 -1.34
N VAL A 81 -8.25 -2.48 -1.97
CA VAL A 81 -9.06 -3.44 -2.75
C VAL A 81 -8.80 -4.83 -2.19
N PRO A 82 -9.84 -5.55 -1.73
CA PRO A 82 -9.69 -6.96 -1.42
C PRO A 82 -9.26 -7.65 -2.70
N GLN A 83 -8.22 -8.50 -2.66
CA GLN A 83 -7.84 -9.24 -3.86
C GLN A 83 -9.08 -9.96 -4.39
N ALA A 84 -9.59 -9.51 -5.54
CA ALA A 84 -10.37 -10.36 -6.40
C ALA A 84 -9.35 -11.36 -6.92
N GLN A 85 -9.35 -12.54 -6.32
CA GLN A 85 -8.55 -13.65 -6.76
C GLN A 85 -8.93 -13.92 -8.23
N CYS A 86 -8.11 -13.45 -9.17
CA CYS A 86 -8.09 -14.00 -10.52
C CYS A 86 -7.57 -15.43 -10.39
N CYS A 87 -8.50 -16.34 -10.10
CA CYS A 87 -8.45 -17.72 -10.56
C CYS A 87 -9.24 -17.82 -11.86
#